data_AF-A0A150KZL3-F1
#
_entry.id   AF-A0A150KZL3-F1
#
_cell.length_a   1.000
_cell.length_b   1.000
_cell.length_c   1.000
_cell.angle_alpha   90.00
_cell.angle_beta   90.00
_cell.angle_gamma   90.00
#
_symmetry.space_group_name_H-M   'P 1'
#
loop_
_entity.id
_entity.type
_entity.pdbx_description
1 polymer ?
#
loop_
_entity_poly.entity_id
_entity_poly.type
_entity_poly.pdbx_seq_one_letter_code
_entity_poly.pdbx_strand_id
1 'polypeptide(L)'
;MSTLFFGILFSFLGILFAMNFRKTTGNLKEIPQFGQAIHQGFSVFYRGFGLFAIVSIIVFWVIGSKYNFFEYLEQNIDFFTVSKMKVFYYLTFGLQFGFYIWSSLHFAPFGFNYNVGNEKGNLAYHIFSGFKGEGSVSEGMWVLENSFTSHHIDLYLKLAIIIPIALFLYAGYKMGKSKTFSWKSVILFSLIYSLFMSITAGFTNLEMVLKYNGTDVINKPTSLFFGFHPFGMFIRSFIFSFIVSYAGSFINKIVKKA
;
A
#
# COMPACT_ATOMS: atom_id res chain seq x y z
N MET A 1 13.94 -7.40 16.71
CA MET A 1 12.76 -6.50 16.81
C MET A 1 11.67 -6.86 15.79
N SER A 2 12.04 -7.21 14.56
CA SER A 2 11.16 -7.73 13.49
C SER A 2 10.43 -9.04 13.87
N THR A 3 11.09 -9.98 14.54
CA THR A 3 10.52 -11.29 14.93
C THR A 3 9.34 -11.22 15.88
N LEU A 4 9.35 -10.29 16.83
CA LEU A 4 8.25 -10.11 17.80
C LEU A 4 7.04 -9.45 17.14
N PHE A 5 7.29 -8.49 16.23
CA PHE A 5 6.27 -7.89 15.39
C PHE A 5 5.61 -8.92 14.47
N PHE A 6 6.41 -9.72 13.74
CA PHE A 6 5.90 -10.80 12.91
C PHE A 6 5.18 -11.87 13.75
N GLY A 7 5.67 -12.21 14.94
CA GLY A 7 5.02 -13.15 15.86
C GLY A 7 3.62 -12.70 16.27
N ILE A 8 3.46 -11.46 16.74
CA ILE A 8 2.15 -10.89 17.08
C ILE A 8 1.22 -10.87 15.86
N LEU A 9 1.76 -10.57 14.68
CA LEU A 9 1.05 -10.39 13.43
C LEU A 9 0.58 -11.73 12.83
N PHE A 10 1.40 -12.78 12.91
CA PHE A 10 1.02 -14.15 12.55
C PHE A 10 0.08 -14.78 13.58
N SER A 11 0.20 -14.47 14.87
CA SER A 11 -0.79 -14.87 15.88
C SER A 11 -2.15 -14.21 15.61
N PHE A 12 -2.18 -12.93 15.22
CA PHE A 12 -3.41 -12.25 14.84
C PHE A 12 -4.01 -12.84 13.55
N LEU A 13 -3.19 -13.05 12.50
CA LEU A 13 -3.61 -13.69 11.25
C LEU A 13 -4.09 -15.13 11.46
N GLY A 14 -3.44 -15.90 12.34
CA GLY A 14 -3.82 -17.27 12.69
C GLY A 14 -5.21 -17.36 13.32
N ILE A 15 -5.56 -16.41 14.20
CA ILE A 15 -6.90 -16.28 14.79
C ILE A 15 -7.96 -15.97 13.70
N LEU A 16 -7.57 -15.30 12.61
CA LEU A 16 -8.46 -14.87 11.54
C LEU A 16 -8.67 -15.92 10.44
N PHE A 17 -7.68 -16.78 10.21
CA PHE A 17 -7.73 -17.83 9.18
C PHE A 17 -8.26 -19.18 9.69
N ALA A 18 -8.37 -19.40 11.00
CA ALA A 18 -8.83 -20.67 11.56
C ALA A 18 -10.27 -21.06 11.16
N MET A 19 -11.12 -20.15 10.64
CA MET A 19 -12.52 -20.46 10.33
C MET A 19 -13.09 -19.63 9.14
N ASN A 20 -13.64 -20.31 8.13
CA ASN A 20 -14.48 -19.85 7.01
C ASN A 20 -14.75 -18.32 6.86
N PHE A 21 -13.92 -17.66 6.04
CA PHE A 21 -13.80 -16.21 5.79
C PHE A 21 -15.11 -15.39 5.66
N ARG A 22 -16.13 -15.94 4.98
CA ARG A 22 -17.40 -15.22 4.68
C ARG A 22 -18.45 -15.33 5.80
N LYS A 23 -18.44 -16.43 6.56
CA LYS A 23 -19.30 -16.63 7.75
C LYS A 23 -18.69 -15.95 8.98
N THR A 24 -17.37 -16.00 9.15
CA THR A 24 -16.70 -15.52 10.37
C THR A 24 -16.71 -14.02 10.55
N THR A 25 -16.54 -13.21 9.50
CA THR A 25 -16.64 -11.75 9.68
C THR A 25 -18.08 -11.25 9.85
N GLY A 26 -19.07 -12.06 9.45
CA GLY A 26 -20.48 -11.88 9.82
C GLY A 26 -20.72 -12.23 11.28
N ASN A 27 -20.23 -13.39 11.74
CA ASN A 27 -20.34 -13.86 13.13
C ASN A 27 -19.52 -13.00 14.11
N LEU A 28 -18.44 -12.34 13.64
CA LEU A 28 -17.71 -11.36 14.45
C LEU A 28 -18.62 -10.21 14.87
N LYS A 29 -19.64 -9.82 14.08
CA LYS A 29 -20.64 -8.82 14.49
C LYS A 29 -21.43 -9.22 15.74
N GLU A 30 -21.46 -10.52 16.06
CA GLU A 30 -22.13 -11.06 17.25
C GLU A 30 -21.27 -10.89 18.51
N ILE A 31 -19.98 -10.50 18.40
CA ILE A 31 -19.21 -10.02 19.54
C ILE A 31 -19.81 -8.68 19.98
N PRO A 32 -20.39 -8.60 21.19
CA PRO A 32 -21.40 -7.60 21.53
C PRO A 32 -20.91 -6.15 21.48
N GLN A 33 -19.60 -5.88 21.48
CA GLN A 33 -19.09 -4.50 21.57
C GLN A 33 -18.16 -4.06 20.42
N PHE A 34 -17.40 -4.97 19.82
CA PHE A 34 -16.32 -4.61 18.88
C PHE A 34 -16.41 -5.30 17.51
N GLY A 35 -17.34 -6.24 17.35
CA GLY A 35 -17.48 -7.04 16.15
C GLY A 35 -17.55 -6.27 14.84
N GLN A 36 -18.36 -5.21 14.83
CA GLN A 36 -18.54 -4.36 13.67
C GLN A 36 -17.25 -3.59 13.33
N ALA A 37 -16.49 -3.13 14.33
CA ALA A 37 -15.23 -2.41 14.10
C ALA A 37 -14.17 -3.32 13.49
N ILE A 38 -14.04 -4.54 14.03
CA ILE A 38 -13.15 -5.58 13.50
C ILE A 38 -13.53 -5.84 12.05
N HIS A 39 -14.77 -6.25 11.77
CA HIS A 39 -15.24 -6.55 10.41
C HIS A 39 -14.99 -5.40 9.43
N GLN A 40 -15.27 -4.15 9.81
CA GLN A 40 -15.01 -3.01 8.93
C GLN A 40 -13.50 -2.79 8.70
N GLY A 41 -12.64 -2.97 9.69
CA GLY A 41 -11.19 -2.82 9.55
C GLY A 41 -10.63 -3.75 8.49
N PHE A 42 -11.07 -5.01 8.52
CA PHE A 42 -10.77 -6.01 7.48
C PHE A 42 -11.41 -5.67 6.14
N SER A 43 -12.73 -5.48 6.14
CA SER A 43 -13.50 -5.37 4.91
C SER A 43 -13.12 -4.14 4.10
N VAL A 44 -12.80 -3.03 4.74
CA VAL A 44 -12.34 -1.81 4.07
C VAL A 44 -11.00 -2.04 3.40
N PHE A 45 -10.05 -2.65 4.11
CA PHE A 45 -8.75 -2.98 3.55
C PHE A 45 -8.88 -3.87 2.32
N TYR A 46 -9.56 -5.02 2.43
CA TYR A 46 -9.68 -5.94 1.31
C TYR A 46 -10.46 -5.38 0.12
N ARG A 47 -11.50 -4.57 0.36
CA ARG A 47 -12.24 -3.92 -0.75
C ARG A 47 -11.41 -2.86 -1.44
N GLY A 48 -10.70 -2.03 -0.68
CA GLY A 48 -9.83 -0.99 -1.22
C GLY A 48 -8.63 -1.58 -1.96
N PHE A 49 -7.81 -2.36 -1.25
CA PHE A 49 -6.65 -3.02 -1.84
C PHE A 49 -7.04 -3.93 -3.00
N GLY A 50 -8.08 -4.75 -2.84
CA GLY A 50 -8.55 -5.66 -3.89
C GLY A 50 -8.95 -4.93 -5.17
N LEU A 51 -9.62 -3.78 -5.06
CA LEU A 51 -9.95 -2.93 -6.22
C LEU A 51 -8.68 -2.49 -6.97
N PHE A 52 -7.71 -1.92 -6.26
CA PHE A 52 -6.48 -1.44 -6.88
C PHE A 52 -5.59 -2.58 -7.41
N ALA A 53 -5.53 -3.71 -6.70
CA ALA A 53 -4.81 -4.89 -7.16
C ALA A 53 -5.41 -5.42 -8.48
N ILE A 54 -6.72 -5.60 -8.56
CA ILE A 54 -7.40 -6.08 -9.77
C ILE A 54 -7.21 -5.10 -10.92
N VAL A 55 -7.42 -3.80 -10.69
CA VAL A 55 -7.23 -2.78 -11.72
C VAL A 55 -5.80 -2.78 -12.23
N SER A 56 -4.80 -2.80 -11.34
CA SER A 56 -3.38 -2.84 -11.74
C SER A 56 -3.03 -4.11 -12.52
N ILE A 57 -3.55 -5.28 -12.12
CA ILE A 57 -3.35 -6.54 -12.86
C ILE A 57 -3.93 -6.43 -14.27
N ILE A 58 -5.15 -5.89 -14.43
CA ILE A 58 -5.78 -5.70 -15.75
C ILE A 58 -4.96 -4.73 -16.59
N VAL A 59 -4.50 -3.61 -16.01
CA VAL A 59 -3.67 -2.63 -16.72
C VAL A 59 -2.37 -3.26 -17.21
N PHE A 60 -1.65 -3.99 -16.34
CA PHE A 60 -0.42 -4.68 -16.71
C PHE A 60 -0.67 -5.75 -17.78
N TRP A 61 -1.77 -6.49 -17.69
CA TRP A 61 -2.16 -7.45 -18.70
C TRP A 61 -2.39 -6.79 -20.06
N VAL A 62 -3.19 -5.72 -20.11
CA VAL A 62 -3.53 -5.01 -21.36
C VAL A 62 -2.29 -4.37 -21.98
N ILE A 63 -1.50 -3.64 -21.19
CA ILE A 63 -0.28 -2.97 -21.68
C ILE A 63 0.75 -4.01 -22.12
N GLY A 64 1.02 -5.01 -21.30
CA GLY A 64 2.04 -6.01 -21.61
C GLY A 64 1.67 -6.88 -22.80
N SER A 65 0.38 -7.20 -22.99
CA SER A 65 -0.10 -7.92 -24.18
C SER A 65 -0.07 -7.04 -25.44
N LYS A 66 -0.35 -5.74 -25.32
CA LYS A 66 -0.32 -4.82 -26.47
C LYS A 66 1.10 -4.56 -26.99
N TYR A 67 2.07 -4.46 -26.08
CA TYR A 67 3.45 -4.11 -26.43
C TYR A 67 4.41 -5.30 -26.44
N ASN A 68 3.90 -6.53 -26.31
CA ASN A 68 4.71 -7.74 -26.18
C ASN A 68 5.87 -7.58 -25.18
N PHE A 69 5.63 -6.83 -24.09
CA PHE A 69 6.66 -6.38 -23.16
C PHE A 69 7.51 -7.54 -22.62
N PHE A 70 6.84 -8.64 -22.32
CA PHE A 70 7.47 -9.84 -21.79
C PHE A 70 8.27 -10.63 -22.83
N GLU A 71 7.89 -10.58 -24.11
CA GLU A 71 8.69 -11.17 -25.20
C GLU A 71 9.92 -10.32 -25.48
N TYR A 72 9.78 -8.99 -25.41
CA TYR A 72 10.93 -8.08 -25.47
C TYR A 72 11.92 -8.36 -24.33
N LEU A 73 11.45 -8.55 -23.10
CA LEU A 73 12.33 -8.90 -21.97
C LEU A 73 13.00 -10.28 -22.14
N GLU A 74 12.28 -11.28 -22.66
CA GLU A 74 12.82 -12.62 -22.95
C GLU A 74 13.95 -12.57 -24.00
N GLN A 75 13.83 -11.68 -24.99
CA GLN A 75 14.83 -11.50 -26.04
C GLN A 75 16.08 -10.72 -25.60
N ASN A 76 15.97 -9.90 -24.56
CA ASN A 76 17.04 -8.97 -24.16
C ASN A 76 17.65 -9.28 -22.78
N ILE A 77 17.07 -10.20 -22.00
CA ILE A 77 17.54 -10.56 -20.66
C ILE A 77 17.53 -12.08 -20.49
N ASP A 78 18.72 -12.70 -20.55
CA ASP A 78 18.95 -14.16 -20.48
C ASP A 78 18.37 -14.85 -19.22
N PHE A 79 18.03 -14.09 -18.18
CA PHE A 79 17.53 -14.62 -16.91
C PHE A 79 16.01 -14.86 -16.87
N PHE A 80 15.30 -14.50 -17.94
CA PHE A 80 13.84 -14.49 -17.98
C PHE A 80 13.34 -15.59 -18.94
N THR A 81 12.99 -16.77 -18.40
CA THR A 81 12.28 -17.80 -19.19
C THR A 81 10.79 -17.45 -19.22
N VAL A 82 10.41 -16.50 -20.06
CA VAL A 82 9.13 -15.78 -19.94
C VAL A 82 7.96 -16.56 -20.53
N SER A 83 8.17 -17.33 -21.60
CA SER A 83 7.06 -17.88 -22.41
C SER A 83 6.03 -18.71 -21.64
N LYS A 84 6.42 -19.45 -20.60
CA LYS A 84 5.52 -20.31 -19.82
C LYS A 84 4.93 -19.67 -18.56
N MET A 85 5.46 -18.52 -18.10
CA MET A 85 5.05 -17.87 -16.84
C MET A 85 4.52 -16.44 -17.03
N LYS A 86 4.22 -16.00 -18.25
CA LYS A 86 3.67 -14.66 -18.56
C LYS A 86 2.52 -14.25 -17.62
N VAL A 87 1.56 -15.14 -17.40
CA VAL A 87 0.39 -14.90 -16.52
C VAL A 87 0.83 -14.64 -15.08
N PHE A 88 1.79 -15.41 -14.58
CA PHE A 88 2.34 -15.24 -13.23
C PHE A 88 3.03 -13.89 -13.10
N TYR A 89 3.84 -13.48 -14.08
CA TYR A 89 4.47 -12.16 -14.06
C TYR A 89 3.46 -11.02 -14.09
N TYR A 90 2.42 -11.07 -14.95
CA TYR A 90 1.35 -10.07 -14.93
C TYR A 90 0.68 -9.95 -13.57
N LEU A 91 0.41 -11.09 -12.92
CA LEU A 91 -0.16 -11.13 -11.57
C LEU A 91 0.79 -10.49 -10.55
N THR A 92 2.07 -10.86 -10.55
CA THR A 92 3.05 -10.35 -9.57
C THR A 92 3.29 -8.85 -9.74
N PHE A 93 3.59 -8.38 -10.96
CA PHE A 93 3.83 -6.96 -11.21
C PHE A 93 2.57 -6.12 -10.99
N GLY A 94 1.42 -6.61 -11.44
CA GLY A 94 0.14 -5.94 -11.22
C GLY A 94 -0.21 -5.84 -9.73
N LEU A 95 -0.02 -6.92 -8.96
CA LEU A 95 -0.25 -6.93 -7.52
C LEU A 95 0.71 -5.97 -6.79
N GLN A 96 1.98 -5.97 -7.18
CA GLN A 96 2.99 -5.07 -6.62
C GLN A 96 2.65 -3.59 -6.87
N PHE A 97 2.21 -3.26 -8.10
CA PHE A 97 1.70 -1.92 -8.40
C PHE A 97 0.43 -1.57 -7.62
N GLY A 98 -0.46 -2.54 -7.42
CA GLY A 98 -1.60 -2.39 -6.51
C GLY A 98 -1.18 -2.01 -5.10
N PHE A 99 -0.14 -2.66 -4.56
CA PHE A 99 0.43 -2.30 -3.25
C PHE A 99 1.03 -0.89 -3.23
N TYR A 100 1.75 -0.49 -4.29
CA TYR A 100 2.32 0.86 -4.37
C TYR A 100 1.23 1.93 -4.40
N ILE A 101 0.25 1.81 -5.31
CA ILE A 101 -0.84 2.78 -5.44
C ILE A 101 -1.62 2.88 -4.12
N TRP A 102 -2.05 1.73 -3.57
CA TRP A 102 -2.84 1.72 -2.33
C TRP A 102 -2.09 2.34 -1.15
N SER A 103 -0.78 2.10 -1.06
CA SER A 103 0.11 2.70 -0.06
C SER A 103 0.24 4.22 -0.23
N SER A 104 0.41 4.71 -1.45
CA SER A 104 0.50 6.15 -1.75
C SER A 104 -0.73 6.93 -1.30
N LEU A 105 -1.93 6.33 -1.39
CA LEU A 105 -3.18 6.99 -0.99
C LEU A 105 -3.34 7.20 0.52
N HIS A 106 -2.40 6.70 1.34
CA HIS A 106 -2.41 6.83 2.79
C HIS A 106 -1.40 7.87 3.30
N PHE A 107 -1.01 8.81 2.43
CA PHE A 107 -0.10 9.92 2.73
C PHE A 107 1.30 9.49 3.17
N ALA A 108 1.65 8.21 3.06
CA ALA A 108 3.00 7.74 3.32
C ALA A 108 3.91 8.19 2.16
N PRO A 109 5.10 8.75 2.46
CA PRO A 109 6.05 9.09 1.42
C PRO A 109 6.55 7.83 0.75
N PHE A 110 6.56 7.85 -0.57
CA PHE A 110 7.17 6.80 -1.35
C PHE A 110 8.65 7.11 -1.55
N GLY A 111 9.52 6.33 -0.91
CA GLY A 111 10.94 6.63 -0.78
C GLY A 111 11.81 5.86 -1.76
N PHE A 112 12.80 6.56 -2.28
CA PHE A 112 13.90 6.05 -3.08
C PHE A 112 15.18 6.47 -2.37
N ASN A 113 15.87 5.52 -1.74
CA ASN A 113 17.18 5.80 -1.14
C ASN A 113 18.25 5.13 -1.97
N TYR A 114 19.32 5.86 -2.27
CA TYR A 114 20.52 5.28 -2.83
C TYR A 114 21.69 5.50 -1.87
N ASN A 115 22.59 4.53 -1.81
CA ASN A 115 23.79 4.61 -1.01
C ASN A 115 24.96 4.07 -1.85
N VAL A 116 25.94 4.93 -2.14
CA VAL A 116 27.14 4.61 -2.91
C VAL A 116 28.36 4.94 -2.04
N GLY A 117 28.84 3.95 -1.28
CA GLY A 117 29.92 4.13 -0.31
C GLY A 117 29.54 5.11 0.81
N ASN A 118 30.01 6.36 0.72
CA ASN A 118 29.71 7.42 1.70
C ASN A 118 28.67 8.43 1.19
N GLU A 119 28.33 8.38 -0.09
CA GLU A 119 27.31 9.25 -0.68
C GLU A 119 25.94 8.61 -0.44
N LYS A 120 25.06 9.38 0.19
CA LYS A 120 23.67 9.02 0.41
C LYS A 120 22.81 10.10 -0.19
N GLY A 121 21.67 9.67 -0.68
CA GLY A 121 20.58 10.61 -0.89
C GLY A 121 19.27 9.89 -1.04
N ASN A 122 18.25 10.71 -1.02
CA ASN A 122 16.88 10.29 -0.84
C ASN A 122 16.02 11.13 -1.75
N LEU A 123 15.11 10.48 -2.47
CA LEU A 123 14.00 11.10 -3.14
C LEU A 123 12.72 10.50 -2.58
N ALA A 124 11.82 11.34 -2.09
CA ALA A 124 10.53 10.92 -1.58
C ALA A 124 9.40 11.58 -2.37
N TYR A 125 8.48 10.78 -2.89
CA TYR A 125 7.24 11.30 -3.45
C TYR A 125 6.16 11.41 -2.38
N HIS A 126 5.57 12.60 -2.28
CA HIS A 126 4.44 12.90 -1.41
C HIS A 126 3.24 13.33 -2.25
N ILE A 127 2.08 12.72 -2.01
CA ILE A 127 0.87 12.92 -2.84
C ILE A 127 0.36 14.36 -2.93
N PHE A 128 0.72 15.25 -1.99
CA PHE A 128 0.32 16.67 -2.06
C PHE A 128 1.46 17.62 -2.34
N SER A 129 2.69 17.28 -1.91
CA SER A 129 3.85 18.15 -2.06
C SER A 129 4.80 17.73 -3.18
N GLY A 130 4.44 16.71 -3.97
CA GLY A 130 5.26 16.19 -5.05
C GLY A 130 6.54 15.49 -4.58
N PHE A 131 7.53 15.43 -5.47
CA PHE A 131 8.85 14.89 -5.18
C PHE A 131 9.65 15.86 -4.30
N LYS A 132 10.34 15.32 -3.30
CA LYS A 132 11.29 16.05 -2.44
C LYS A 132 12.58 15.24 -2.37
N GLY A 133 13.69 15.86 -2.76
CA GLY A 133 14.99 15.22 -2.80
C GLY A 133 16.01 15.90 -1.86
N GLU A 134 16.92 15.10 -1.31
CA GLU A 134 18.11 15.57 -0.61
C GLU A 134 19.36 14.92 -1.23
N GLY A 135 20.44 15.69 -1.41
CA GLY A 135 21.72 15.25 -1.98
C GLY A 135 21.79 15.28 -3.52
N SER A 136 22.82 14.64 -4.07
CA SER A 136 23.10 14.57 -5.53
C SER A 136 22.10 13.73 -6.35
N VAL A 137 21.03 13.22 -5.71
CA VAL A 137 19.91 12.50 -6.35
C VAL A 137 19.04 13.38 -7.22
N SER A 138 18.97 14.68 -6.90
CA SER A 138 18.08 15.61 -7.59
C SER A 138 18.32 15.66 -9.10
N GLU A 139 19.56 15.43 -9.56
CA GLU A 139 19.92 15.45 -10.98
C GLU A 139 19.63 14.10 -11.69
N GLY A 140 19.82 12.96 -11.01
CA GLY A 140 19.68 11.63 -11.62
C GLY A 140 18.24 11.12 -11.77
N MET A 141 17.29 11.69 -11.02
CA MET A 141 15.89 11.21 -10.98
C MET A 141 14.88 12.18 -11.61
N TRP A 142 15.35 13.26 -12.25
CA TRP A 142 14.51 14.18 -13.02
C TRP A 142 13.63 13.47 -14.05
N VAL A 143 14.11 12.36 -14.64
CA VAL A 143 13.34 11.56 -15.60
C VAL A 143 12.07 10.97 -14.98
N LEU A 144 12.13 10.52 -13.72
CA LEU A 144 10.96 9.99 -12.99
C LEU A 144 9.97 11.10 -12.67
N GLU A 145 10.47 12.23 -12.17
CA GLU A 145 9.64 13.41 -11.88
C GLU A 145 8.96 13.94 -13.15
N ASN A 146 9.71 14.05 -14.25
CA ASN A 146 9.20 14.49 -15.54
C ASN A 146 8.16 13.49 -16.10
N SER A 147 8.39 12.19 -15.95
CA SER A 147 7.43 11.15 -16.36
C SER A 147 6.14 11.22 -15.57
N PHE A 148 6.22 11.43 -14.24
CA PHE A 148 5.06 11.60 -13.36
C PHE A 148 4.22 12.81 -13.72
N THR A 149 4.89 13.93 -14.04
CA THR A 149 4.24 15.19 -14.37
C THR A 149 3.62 15.15 -15.77
N SER A 150 4.36 14.66 -16.77
CA SER A 150 3.93 14.62 -18.18
C SER A 150 2.72 13.70 -18.40
N HIS A 151 2.58 12.63 -17.61
CA HIS A 151 1.45 11.71 -17.69
C HIS A 151 0.35 12.02 -16.66
N HIS A 152 0.44 13.15 -15.95
CA HIS A 152 -0.52 13.58 -14.92
C HIS A 152 -0.77 12.54 -13.82
N ILE A 153 0.23 11.69 -13.51
CA ILE A 153 0.10 10.61 -12.51
C ILE A 153 -0.21 11.19 -11.13
N ASP A 154 0.39 12.33 -10.78
CA ASP A 154 0.14 13.04 -9.53
C ASP A 154 -1.35 13.45 -9.38
N LEU A 155 -1.97 13.95 -10.46
CA LEU A 155 -3.39 14.30 -10.46
C LEU A 155 -4.27 13.07 -10.25
N TYR A 156 -3.99 11.97 -10.97
CA TYR A 156 -4.77 10.73 -10.82
C TYR A 156 -4.65 10.14 -9.41
N LEU A 157 -3.47 10.16 -8.80
CA LEU A 157 -3.28 9.73 -7.42
C LEU A 157 -4.05 10.63 -6.43
N LYS A 158 -4.02 11.95 -6.62
CA LYS A 158 -4.80 12.90 -5.81
C LYS A 158 -6.30 12.64 -5.90
N LEU A 159 -6.83 12.39 -7.11
CA LEU A 159 -8.24 12.03 -7.30
C LEU A 159 -8.58 10.68 -6.67
N ALA A 160 -7.67 9.70 -6.77
CA ALA A 160 -7.87 8.37 -6.19
C ALA A 160 -7.95 8.38 -4.65
N ILE A 161 -7.50 9.42 -3.94
CA ILE A 161 -7.69 9.57 -2.48
C ILE A 161 -9.17 9.58 -2.09
N ILE A 162 -10.07 9.97 -3.00
CA ILE A 162 -11.52 9.94 -2.74
C ILE A 162 -11.99 8.53 -2.38
N ILE A 163 -11.35 7.48 -2.91
CA ILE A 163 -11.71 6.08 -2.69
C ILE A 163 -11.51 5.67 -1.21
N PRO A 164 -10.31 5.76 -0.60
CA PRO A 164 -10.16 5.46 0.82
C PRO A 164 -11.01 6.38 1.70
N ILE A 165 -11.20 7.66 1.34
CA ILE A 165 -12.10 8.56 2.08
C ILE A 165 -13.52 7.99 2.10
N ALA A 166 -14.09 7.65 0.94
CA ALA A 166 -15.43 7.10 0.83
C ALA A 166 -15.58 5.79 1.60
N LEU A 167 -14.58 4.90 1.52
CA LEU A 167 -14.59 3.64 2.26
C LEU A 167 -14.53 3.84 3.78
N PHE A 168 -13.73 4.78 4.28
CA PHE A 168 -13.67 5.12 5.70
C PHE A 168 -14.94 5.80 6.20
N LEU A 169 -15.51 6.72 5.42
CA LEU A 169 -16.81 7.32 5.73
C LEU A 169 -17.90 6.25 5.82
N TYR A 170 -17.94 5.33 4.86
CA TYR A 170 -18.89 4.22 4.86
C TYR A 170 -18.70 3.28 6.05
N ALA A 171 -17.46 2.94 6.40
CA ALA A 171 -17.15 2.14 7.59
C ALA A 171 -17.60 2.85 8.88
N GLY A 172 -17.29 4.15 9.00
CA GLY A 172 -17.75 5.01 10.08
C GLY A 172 -19.27 5.03 10.22
N TYR A 173 -19.98 5.23 9.10
CA TYR A 173 -21.44 5.19 9.04
C TYR A 173 -22.00 3.84 9.50
N LYS A 174 -21.42 2.72 9.01
CA LYS A 174 -21.82 1.36 9.40
C LYS A 174 -21.56 1.07 10.87
N MET A 175 -20.46 1.55 11.44
CA MET A 175 -20.17 1.43 12.87
C MET A 175 -21.14 2.29 13.69
N GLY A 176 -21.43 3.52 13.26
CA GLY A 176 -22.38 4.42 13.92
C GLY A 176 -23.82 3.92 13.93
N LYS A 177 -24.22 3.09 12.94
CA LYS A 177 -25.53 2.43 12.92
C LYS A 177 -25.65 1.30 13.96
N SER A 178 -24.54 0.76 14.45
CA SER A 178 -24.55 -0.29 15.49
C SER A 178 -25.09 0.25 16.81
N LYS A 179 -25.86 -0.57 17.54
CA LYS A 179 -26.36 -0.24 18.88
C LYS A 179 -25.24 -0.03 19.91
N THR A 180 -24.05 -0.56 19.64
CA THR A 180 -22.89 -0.58 20.55
C THR A 180 -21.77 0.37 20.11
N PHE A 181 -22.09 1.39 19.32
CA PHE A 181 -21.11 2.38 18.89
C PHE A 181 -20.41 3.06 20.08
N SER A 182 -19.08 3.08 20.04
CA SER A 182 -18.24 3.84 20.96
C SER A 182 -17.03 4.42 20.22
N TRP A 183 -16.40 5.47 20.78
CA TRP A 183 -15.14 6.00 20.24
C TRP A 183 -14.02 4.94 20.22
N LYS A 184 -14.05 3.99 21.17
CA LYS A 184 -13.14 2.84 21.22
C LYS A 184 -13.29 1.94 19.99
N SER A 185 -14.50 1.82 19.44
CA SER A 185 -14.76 1.06 18.22
C SER A 185 -14.06 1.68 17.00
N VAL A 186 -14.01 3.01 16.92
CA VAL A 186 -13.30 3.73 15.84
C VAL A 186 -11.79 3.53 15.97
N ILE A 187 -11.25 3.62 17.19
CA ILE A 187 -9.83 3.33 17.44
C ILE A 187 -9.47 1.90 17.03
N LEU A 188 -10.27 0.92 17.42
CA LEU A 188 -10.01 -0.48 17.09
C LEU A 188 -10.06 -0.72 15.57
N PHE A 189 -11.03 -0.12 14.88
CA PHE A 189 -11.10 -0.12 13.43
C PHE A 189 -9.80 0.42 12.80
N SER A 190 -9.37 1.60 13.22
CA SER A 190 -8.17 2.26 12.71
C SER A 190 -6.90 1.47 13.00
N LEU A 191 -6.81 0.83 14.17
CA LEU A 191 -5.68 0.00 14.56
C LEU A 191 -5.58 -1.25 13.68
N ILE A 192 -6.69 -1.96 13.47
CA ILE A 192 -6.71 -3.14 12.61
C ILE A 192 -6.36 -2.76 11.17
N TYR A 193 -6.96 -1.67 10.69
CA TYR A 193 -6.72 -1.17 9.35
C TYR A 193 -5.25 -0.77 9.14
N SER A 194 -4.66 -0.01 10.07
CA SER A 194 -3.27 0.44 9.96
C SER A 194 -2.25 -0.69 10.06
N LEU A 195 -2.58 -1.79 10.77
CA LEU A 195 -1.78 -3.01 10.75
C LEU A 195 -1.70 -3.61 9.34
N PHE A 196 -2.83 -3.71 8.63
CA PHE A 196 -2.83 -4.19 7.23
C PHE A 196 -2.04 -3.27 6.30
N MET A 197 -2.16 -1.96 6.48
CA MET A 197 -1.36 -1.00 5.71
C MET A 197 0.14 -1.14 5.99
N SER A 198 0.54 -1.35 7.25
CA SER A 198 1.94 -1.58 7.61
C SER A 198 2.50 -2.86 6.98
N ILE A 199 1.71 -3.94 6.96
CA ILE A 199 2.08 -5.20 6.30
C ILE A 199 2.29 -4.97 4.80
N THR A 200 1.35 -4.26 4.19
CA THR A 200 1.40 -3.88 2.77
C THR A 200 2.66 -3.09 2.44
N ALA A 201 3.00 -2.08 3.25
CA ALA A 201 4.26 -1.35 3.10
C ALA A 201 5.49 -2.26 3.22
N GLY A 202 5.45 -3.29 4.07
CA GLY A 202 6.49 -4.32 4.13
C GLY A 202 6.71 -5.03 2.78
N PHE A 203 5.63 -5.40 2.07
CA PHE A 203 5.70 -6.03 0.75
C PHE A 203 6.16 -5.09 -0.37
N THR A 204 6.08 -3.77 -0.16
CA THR A 204 6.54 -2.79 -1.16
C THR A 204 8.06 -2.58 -1.17
N ASN A 205 8.74 -2.97 -0.09
CA ASN A 205 10.16 -2.69 0.09
C ASN A 205 11.02 -3.63 -0.75
N LEU A 206 11.66 -3.06 -1.77
CA LEU A 206 12.66 -3.72 -2.58
C LEU A 206 14.03 -3.11 -2.27
N GLU A 207 14.98 -3.97 -1.93
CA GLU A 207 16.38 -3.60 -1.76
C GLU A 207 17.21 -4.33 -2.83
N MET A 208 17.86 -3.56 -3.69
CA MET A 208 18.79 -4.06 -4.69
C MET A 208 20.21 -3.69 -4.27
N VAL A 209 21.05 -4.70 -4.08
CA VAL A 209 22.47 -4.52 -3.75
C VAL A 209 23.28 -4.90 -4.98
N LEU A 210 23.86 -3.92 -5.65
CA LEU A 210 24.76 -4.13 -6.77
C LEU A 210 26.18 -4.30 -6.23
N LYS A 211 26.75 -5.50 -6.43
CA LYS A 211 28.15 -5.81 -6.16
C LYS A 211 28.89 -5.86 -7.50
N TYR A 212 29.78 -4.90 -7.74
CA TYR A 212 30.64 -4.91 -8.91
C TYR A 212 31.93 -5.66 -8.59
N ASN A 213 32.27 -6.68 -9.38
CA ASN A 213 33.54 -7.41 -9.27
C ASN A 213 34.51 -6.90 -10.36
N GLY A 214 35.00 -5.67 -10.23
CA GLY A 214 35.95 -5.05 -11.16
C GLY A 214 37.18 -4.48 -10.44
N THR A 215 38.30 -4.37 -11.15
CA THR A 215 39.59 -3.93 -10.59
C THR A 215 39.77 -2.41 -10.50
N ASP A 216 38.89 -1.61 -11.12
CA ASP A 216 39.02 -0.14 -11.13
C ASP A 216 37.89 0.57 -10.36
N VAL A 217 38.30 1.28 -9.30
CA VAL A 217 37.71 2.46 -8.62
C VAL A 217 36.23 2.44 -8.15
N ILE A 218 35.38 1.48 -8.52
CA ILE A 218 33.97 1.41 -8.07
C ILE A 218 33.69 0.09 -7.31
N ASN A 219 34.51 -0.20 -6.30
CA ASN A 219 34.24 -1.26 -5.30
C ASN A 219 33.34 -0.79 -4.15
N LYS A 220 32.57 0.29 -4.35
CA LYS A 220 31.63 0.78 -3.35
C LYS A 220 30.33 -0.01 -3.48
N PRO A 221 29.89 -0.73 -2.44
CA PRO A 221 28.60 -1.40 -2.47
C PRO A 221 27.53 -0.34 -2.74
N THR A 222 26.77 -0.55 -3.81
CA THR A 222 25.66 0.33 -4.17
C THR A 222 24.37 -0.35 -3.72
N SER A 223 23.68 0.25 -2.76
CA SER A 223 22.34 -0.19 -2.37
C SER A 223 21.28 0.79 -2.84
N LEU A 224 20.24 0.25 -3.46
CA LEU A 224 19.04 0.97 -3.88
C LEU A 224 17.87 0.42 -3.08
N PHE A 225 17.18 1.29 -2.36
CA PHE A 225 15.97 0.97 -1.62
C PHE A 225 14.79 1.71 -2.23
N PHE A 226 13.71 0.97 -2.49
CA PHE A 226 12.47 1.47 -3.07
C PHE A 226 11.30 0.95 -2.25
N GLY A 227 10.47 1.82 -1.70
CA GLY A 227 9.34 1.36 -0.88
C GLY A 227 8.76 2.38 0.09
N PHE A 228 7.94 1.87 1.01
CA PHE A 228 7.33 2.63 2.08
C PHE A 228 7.83 2.16 3.44
N HIS A 229 8.15 3.10 4.32
CA HIS A 229 8.52 2.76 5.69
C HIS A 229 7.30 2.20 6.46
N PRO A 230 7.31 0.92 6.92
CA PRO A 230 6.13 0.28 7.51
C PRO A 230 5.57 1.02 8.73
N PHE A 231 6.46 1.49 9.62
CA PHE A 231 6.05 2.24 10.80
C PHE A 231 5.43 3.61 10.45
N GLY A 232 5.96 4.31 9.45
CA GLY A 232 5.39 5.58 8.99
C GLY A 232 4.02 5.37 8.36
N MET A 233 3.86 4.26 7.62
CA MET A 233 2.58 3.82 7.06
C MET A 233 1.55 3.54 8.17
N PHE A 234 1.95 2.82 9.22
CA PHE A 234 1.08 2.53 10.36
C PHE A 234 0.51 3.81 10.99
N ILE A 235 1.37 4.77 11.33
CA ILE A 235 0.94 6.02 11.99
C ILE A 235 0.00 6.83 11.08
N ARG A 236 0.39 7.05 9.81
CA ARG A 236 -0.37 7.89 8.89
C ARG A 236 -1.71 7.27 8.53
N SER A 237 -1.75 5.97 8.25
CA SER A 237 -3.00 5.26 7.98
C SER A 237 -3.90 5.17 9.21
N PHE A 238 -3.34 5.06 10.42
CA PHE A 238 -4.10 5.12 11.67
C PHE A 238 -4.80 6.48 11.81
N ILE A 239 -4.05 7.57 11.73
CA ILE A 239 -4.61 8.94 11.86
C ILE A 239 -5.66 9.20 10.78
N PHE A 240 -5.34 8.86 9.53
CA PHE A 240 -6.23 9.09 8.41
C PHE A 240 -7.54 8.31 8.53
N SER A 241 -7.44 7.00 8.76
CA SER A 241 -8.63 6.15 8.94
C SER A 241 -9.44 6.57 10.17
N PHE A 242 -8.80 7.01 11.25
CA PHE A 242 -9.47 7.47 12.47
C PHE A 242 -10.29 8.73 12.21
N ILE A 243 -9.68 9.78 11.67
CA ILE A 243 -10.35 11.06 11.42
C ILE A 243 -11.55 10.86 10.49
N VAL A 244 -11.35 10.16 9.38
CA VAL A 244 -12.40 10.01 8.37
C VAL A 244 -13.52 9.07 8.82
N SER A 245 -13.20 7.95 9.46
CA SER A 245 -14.25 7.05 9.98
C SER A 245 -14.99 7.64 11.18
N TYR A 246 -14.31 8.46 12.00
CA TYR A 246 -14.97 9.24 13.04
C TYR A 246 -15.98 10.22 12.42
N ALA A 247 -15.59 10.98 11.39
CA ALA A 247 -16.50 11.84 10.64
C ALA A 247 -17.69 11.05 10.03
N GLY A 248 -17.42 9.89 9.43
CA GLY A 248 -18.45 9.00 8.89
C GLY A 248 -19.49 8.55 9.92
N SER A 249 -19.10 8.42 11.20
CA SER A 249 -20.03 8.05 12.27
C SER A 249 -21.09 9.14 12.55
N PHE A 250 -20.79 10.42 12.28
CA PHE A 250 -21.73 11.53 12.44
C PHE A 250 -22.76 11.59 11.31
N ILE A 251 -22.43 11.11 10.11
CA ILE A 251 -23.38 11.04 8.99
C ILE A 251 -24.65 10.28 9.42
N ASN A 252 -24.49 9.19 10.17
CA ASN A 252 -25.63 8.44 10.71
C ASN A 252 -26.48 9.24 11.71
N LYS A 253 -25.87 10.13 12.50
CA LYS A 253 -26.60 10.98 13.45
C LYS A 253 -27.44 12.04 12.74
N ILE A 254 -26.93 12.58 11.63
CA ILE A 254 -27.64 13.57 10.80
C ILE A 254 -28.79 12.89 10.07
N VAL A 255 -28.54 11.76 9.42
CA VAL A 255 -29.57 11.00 8.67
C VAL A 255 -30.69 10.47 9.57
N LYS A 256 -30.43 10.19 10.86
CA LYS A 256 -31.50 9.80 11.81
C LYS A 256 -32.35 10.98 12.32
N LYS A 257 -31.88 12.22 12.15
CA LYS A 257 -32.59 13.43 12.59
C LYS A 257 -33.40 14.08 11.47
N ALA A 258 -33.08 13.78 10.21
CA ALA A 258 -33.87 14.13 9.03
C ALA A 258 -34.98 13.09 8.82
#